data_AF-A0A7J4IGE9-F1
#
_entry.id   AF-A0A7J4IGE9-F1
#
_cell.length_a   1.000
_cell.length_b   1.000
_cell.length_c   1.000
_cell.angle_alpha   90.00
_cell.angle_beta   90.00
_cell.angle_gamma   90.00
#
_symmetry.space_group_name_H-M   'P 1'
#
loop_
_entity.id
_entity.type
_entity.pdbx_description
1 polymer ?
#
loop_
_entity_poly.entity_id
_entity_poly.type
_entity_poly.pdbx_seq_one_letter_code
_entity_poly.pdbx_strand_id
1 'polypeptide(L)'
;GNLTTAEDGALTGYGKFNANPNSAGDPVYGDVIIYRPNGNTSYHPIIHRALEYVNASEAAARFGSDHAGYITKGDHNTIRDQDGAYAGLGRLQPVKPEWIVGKALFAIPLVGYLPLHLFEVAAIVIGLMLIYELWSWWRRKEPEPEPARSKKGSKQGKGR
;
A
#
# COMPACT_ATOMS: atom_id res chain seq x y z
N GLY A 1 -17.61 -9.12 7.94
CA GLY A 1 -17.56 -10.55 8.29
C GLY A 1 -16.89 -10.70 9.63
N ASN A 2 -17.16 -11.79 10.34
CA ASN A 2 -16.54 -12.02 11.65
C ASN A 2 -15.01 -12.09 11.50
N LEU A 3 -14.31 -11.54 12.50
CA LEU A 3 -12.86 -11.65 12.60
C LEU A 3 -12.50 -13.01 13.17
N THR A 4 -11.51 -13.65 12.58
CA THR A 4 -10.89 -14.87 13.10
C THR A 4 -9.51 -14.51 13.61
N THR A 5 -9.26 -14.80 14.89
CA THR A 5 -7.94 -14.56 15.51
C THR A 5 -6.90 -15.57 15.02
N ALA A 6 -5.63 -15.34 15.29
CA ALA A 6 -4.58 -16.29 14.95
C ALA A 6 -4.72 -17.60 15.73
N GLU A 7 -5.15 -17.53 16.99
CA GLU A 7 -5.46 -18.72 17.82
C GLU A 7 -6.58 -19.55 17.19
N ASP A 8 -7.72 -18.93 16.87
CA ASP A 8 -8.84 -19.63 16.22
C ASP A 8 -8.47 -20.13 14.81
N GLY A 9 -7.69 -19.33 14.09
CA GLY A 9 -7.18 -19.64 12.77
C GLY A 9 -6.27 -20.86 12.78
N ALA A 10 -5.41 -20.99 13.79
CA ALA A 10 -4.51 -22.14 13.93
C ALA A 10 -5.28 -23.45 14.15
N LEU A 11 -6.41 -23.40 14.87
CA LEU A 11 -7.28 -24.57 15.09
C LEU A 11 -7.99 -25.03 13.80
N THR A 12 -8.29 -24.09 12.91
CA THR A 12 -9.08 -24.33 11.70
C THR A 12 -8.24 -24.39 10.42
N GLY A 13 -6.96 -24.02 10.49
CA GLY A 13 -6.10 -23.77 9.34
C GLY A 13 -6.45 -22.49 8.57
N TYR A 14 -7.41 -21.69 9.05
CA TYR A 14 -7.84 -20.48 8.37
C TYR A 14 -6.80 -19.37 8.51
N GLY A 15 -6.56 -18.67 7.42
CA GLY A 15 -6.01 -17.32 7.47
C GLY A 15 -5.82 -16.72 6.10
N LYS A 16 -5.81 -15.39 6.06
CA LYS A 16 -5.34 -14.65 4.89
C LYS A 16 -3.85 -14.43 5.08
N PHE A 17 -3.08 -14.65 4.01
CA PHE A 17 -1.63 -14.48 3.96
C PHE A 17 -0.78 -15.60 4.61
N ASN A 18 -1.33 -16.78 4.85
CA ASN A 18 -0.63 -17.92 5.49
C ASN A 18 0.59 -18.42 4.71
N ALA A 19 0.65 -18.12 3.41
CA ALA A 19 1.80 -18.41 2.56
C ALA A 19 3.05 -17.58 2.94
N ASN A 20 2.89 -16.49 3.68
CA ASN A 20 3.97 -15.65 4.17
C ASN A 20 4.23 -15.99 5.64
N PRO A 21 5.37 -16.62 5.98
CA PRO A 21 5.66 -16.98 7.36
C PRO A 21 5.97 -15.76 8.23
N ASN A 22 5.98 -15.96 9.54
CA ASN A 22 6.45 -14.97 10.50
C ASN A 22 7.99 -14.83 10.44
N SER A 23 8.56 -13.93 11.26
CA SER A 23 10.03 -13.74 11.34
C SER A 23 10.84 -14.97 11.73
N ALA A 24 10.23 -15.98 12.36
CA ALA A 24 10.87 -17.24 12.75
C ALA A 24 10.70 -18.36 11.69
N GLY A 25 9.94 -18.10 10.62
CA GLY A 25 9.64 -19.10 9.59
C GLY A 25 8.37 -19.93 9.87
N ASP A 26 7.65 -19.66 10.96
CA ASP A 26 6.43 -20.40 11.29
C ASP A 26 5.23 -19.91 10.46
N PRO A 27 4.26 -20.80 10.18
CA PRO A 27 3.02 -20.40 9.53
C PRO A 27 2.22 -19.42 10.39
N VAL A 28 1.50 -18.53 9.71
CA VAL A 28 0.61 -17.53 10.31
C VAL A 28 -0.84 -17.82 9.95
N TYR A 29 -1.76 -17.48 10.86
CA TYR A 29 -3.19 -17.81 10.76
C TYR A 29 -4.08 -16.63 11.13
N GLY A 30 -5.38 -16.73 10.85
CA GLY A 30 -6.35 -15.70 11.19
C GLY A 30 -6.27 -14.47 10.30
N ASP A 31 -6.86 -13.38 10.77
CA ASP A 31 -7.05 -12.14 10.03
C ASP A 31 -6.01 -11.07 10.37
N VAL A 32 -5.65 -10.31 9.33
CA VAL A 32 -4.91 -9.05 9.46
C VAL A 32 -5.91 -7.89 9.47
N ILE A 33 -5.81 -7.04 10.47
CA ILE A 33 -6.70 -5.89 10.68
C ILE A 33 -5.95 -4.58 10.55
N ILE A 34 -6.66 -3.58 10.04
CA ILE A 34 -6.25 -2.18 10.04
C ILE A 34 -6.99 -1.49 11.16
N TYR A 35 -6.28 -0.87 12.11
CA TYR A 35 -6.90 -0.24 13.28
C TYR A 35 -6.25 1.08 13.67
N ARG A 36 -7.00 1.93 14.38
CA ARG A 36 -6.49 3.17 14.97
C ARG A 36 -5.87 2.91 16.33
N PRO A 37 -4.60 3.24 16.58
CA PRO A 37 -3.96 2.99 17.86
C PRO A 37 -4.66 3.78 18.97
N ASN A 38 -5.12 3.08 20.01
CA ASN A 38 -5.90 3.66 21.13
C ASN A 38 -7.11 4.52 20.68
N GLY A 39 -7.67 4.23 19.50
CA GLY A 39 -8.76 5.00 18.90
C GLY A 39 -8.36 6.41 18.41
N ASN A 40 -7.07 6.76 18.46
CA ASN A 40 -6.60 8.10 18.11
C ASN A 40 -6.52 8.29 16.60
N THR A 41 -7.26 9.27 16.07
CA THR A 41 -7.33 9.59 14.64
C THR A 41 -6.17 10.44 14.13
N SER A 42 -5.38 11.04 15.02
CA SER A 42 -4.21 11.86 14.65
C SER A 42 -2.99 11.02 14.31
N TYR A 43 -3.05 9.70 14.53
CA TYR A 43 -1.99 8.76 14.20
C TYR A 43 -2.36 7.92 12.98
N HIS A 44 -1.34 7.53 12.22
CA HIS A 44 -1.54 6.60 11.12
C HIS A 44 -2.07 5.25 11.63
N PRO A 45 -3.06 4.64 10.93
CA PRO A 45 -3.53 3.32 11.27
C PRO A 45 -2.42 2.26 11.20
N ILE A 46 -2.53 1.26 12.06
CA ILE A 46 -1.61 0.12 12.12
C ILE A 46 -2.26 -1.08 11.40
N ILE A 47 -1.47 -1.82 10.62
CA ILE A 47 -1.91 -3.01 9.89
C ILE A 47 -1.20 -4.23 10.46
N HIS A 48 -1.84 -4.97 11.36
CA HIS A 48 -1.24 -6.12 12.04
C HIS A 48 -2.25 -7.26 12.22
N ARG A 49 -1.75 -8.45 12.54
CA ARG A 49 -2.57 -9.64 12.75
C ARG A 49 -3.25 -9.59 14.10
N ALA A 50 -4.54 -9.94 14.13
CA ALA A 50 -5.26 -10.17 15.39
C ALA A 50 -4.86 -11.54 15.94
N LEU A 51 -4.15 -11.57 17.07
CA LEU A 51 -3.64 -12.80 17.67
C LEU A 51 -4.71 -13.54 18.46
N GLU A 52 -5.36 -12.81 19.38
CA GLU A 52 -6.35 -13.31 20.34
C GLU A 52 -7.34 -12.18 20.66
N TYR A 53 -8.51 -12.54 21.21
CA TYR A 53 -9.47 -11.59 21.78
C TYR A 53 -9.51 -11.80 23.29
N VAL A 54 -9.19 -10.75 24.06
CA VAL A 54 -9.20 -10.80 25.52
C VAL A 54 -10.45 -10.12 26.08
N ASN A 55 -11.02 -10.69 27.13
CA ASN A 55 -12.12 -10.06 27.85
C ASN A 55 -11.62 -8.90 28.75
N ALA A 56 -12.53 -8.12 29.33
CA ALA A 56 -12.17 -6.96 30.14
C ALA A 56 -11.34 -7.32 31.39
N SER A 57 -11.61 -8.45 32.04
CA SER A 57 -10.82 -8.90 33.20
C SER A 57 -9.38 -9.26 32.83
N GLU A 58 -9.19 -9.98 31.72
CA GLU A 58 -7.87 -10.32 31.19
C GLU A 58 -7.12 -9.08 30.71
N ALA A 59 -7.83 -8.17 30.05
CA ALA A 59 -7.29 -6.89 29.59
C ALA A 59 -6.79 -6.03 30.75
N ALA A 60 -7.56 -5.96 31.84
CA ALA A 60 -7.17 -5.26 33.05
C ALA A 60 -5.92 -5.89 33.68
N ALA A 61 -5.90 -7.22 33.82
CA ALA A 61 -4.78 -7.93 34.43
C ALA A 61 -3.48 -7.87 33.62
N ARG A 62 -3.55 -7.99 32.29
CA ARG A 62 -2.36 -8.11 31.41
C ARG A 62 -1.87 -6.76 30.88
N PHE A 63 -2.79 -5.83 30.63
CA PHE A 63 -2.52 -4.60 29.89
C PHE A 63 -2.93 -3.33 30.63
N GLY A 64 -3.58 -3.44 31.80
CA GLY A 64 -4.08 -2.29 32.55
C GLY A 64 -5.21 -1.54 31.83
N SER A 65 -5.93 -2.23 30.94
CA SER A 65 -7.04 -1.66 30.17
C SER A 65 -8.37 -2.01 30.83
N ASP A 66 -9.32 -1.06 30.83
CA ASP A 66 -10.65 -1.22 31.41
C ASP A 66 -11.66 -1.87 30.44
N HIS A 67 -11.19 -2.36 29.29
CA HIS A 67 -12.05 -2.88 28.23
C HIS A 67 -11.47 -4.11 27.54
N ALA A 68 -12.37 -4.92 26.97
CA ALA A 68 -12.01 -6.03 26.10
C ALA A 68 -11.44 -5.54 24.75
N GLY A 69 -10.75 -6.43 24.04
CA GLY A 69 -10.25 -6.11 22.70
C GLY A 69 -9.31 -7.17 22.12
N TYR A 70 -8.88 -6.92 20.89
CA TYR A 70 -7.94 -7.77 20.19
C TYR A 70 -6.50 -7.43 20.56
N ILE A 71 -5.70 -8.46 20.82
CA ILE A 71 -4.24 -8.31 20.90
C ILE A 71 -3.68 -8.45 19.51
N THR A 72 -2.76 -7.57 19.14
CA THR A 72 -2.27 -7.47 17.76
C THR A 72 -0.76 -7.53 17.70
N LYS A 73 -0.24 -8.04 16.58
CA LYS A 73 1.20 -8.12 16.32
C LYS A 73 1.47 -8.16 14.82
N GLY A 74 2.50 -7.43 14.38
CA GLY A 74 3.04 -7.59 13.04
C GLY A 74 3.70 -8.96 12.89
N ASP A 75 3.47 -9.65 11.78
CA ASP A 75 3.99 -11.01 11.55
C ASP A 75 5.53 -11.06 11.64
N HIS A 76 6.20 -9.95 11.37
CA HIS A 76 7.66 -9.80 11.45
C HIS A 76 8.14 -9.01 12.68
N ASN A 77 7.25 -8.68 13.62
CA ASN A 77 7.63 -8.04 14.87
C ASN A 77 8.03 -9.09 15.90
N THR A 78 8.94 -8.75 16.82
CA THR A 78 9.35 -9.66 17.92
C THR A 78 8.37 -9.64 19.09
N ILE A 79 7.71 -8.51 19.31
CA ILE A 79 6.77 -8.29 20.42
C ILE A 79 5.37 -7.98 19.92
N ARG A 80 4.39 -8.11 20.82
CA ARG A 80 2.99 -7.69 20.56
C ARG A 80 2.89 -6.17 20.64
N ASP A 81 1.92 -5.60 19.96
CA ASP A 81 1.71 -4.16 19.92
C ASP A 81 1.45 -3.58 21.31
N GLN A 82 0.74 -4.33 22.15
CA GLN A 82 0.41 -3.95 23.52
C GLN A 82 1.56 -4.10 24.52
N ASP A 83 2.69 -4.72 24.13
CA ASP A 83 3.89 -4.80 24.97
C ASP A 83 4.91 -3.69 24.64
N GLY A 84 4.73 -3.00 23.52
CA GLY A 84 5.57 -1.89 23.09
C GLY A 84 5.08 -0.53 23.62
N ALA A 85 5.93 0.49 23.43
CA ALA A 85 5.57 1.89 23.62
C ALA A 85 5.57 2.60 22.27
N TYR A 86 4.49 3.31 21.97
CA TYR A 86 4.37 4.19 20.81
C TYR A 86 4.72 5.63 21.19
N ALA A 87 5.61 6.26 20.40
CA ALA A 87 6.01 7.65 20.63
C ALA A 87 4.79 8.58 20.62
N GLY A 88 4.58 9.29 21.74
CA GLY A 88 3.45 10.21 21.94
C GLY A 88 2.10 9.57 22.31
N LEU A 89 1.96 8.24 22.26
CA LEU A 89 0.75 7.52 22.71
C LEU A 89 0.98 6.67 23.96
N GLY A 90 2.23 6.33 24.26
CA GLY A 90 2.55 5.39 25.33
C GLY A 90 2.19 3.95 24.94
N ARG A 91 1.78 3.15 25.92
CA ARG A 91 1.43 1.74 25.72
C ARG A 91 0.12 1.62 24.93
N LEU A 92 0.08 0.74 23.94
CA LEU A 92 -1.16 0.42 23.23
C LEU A 92 -2.05 -0.47 24.10
N GLN A 93 -3.35 -0.20 24.06
CA GLN A 93 -4.37 -1.02 24.71
C GLN A 93 -4.86 -2.13 23.75
N PRO A 94 -5.52 -3.19 24.27
CA PRO A 94 -6.23 -4.15 23.42
C PRO A 94 -7.15 -3.42 22.44
N VAL A 95 -7.14 -3.80 21.17
CA VAL A 95 -7.83 -3.06 20.12
C VAL A 95 -9.33 -3.28 20.23
N LYS A 96 -10.09 -2.23 20.56
CA LYS A 96 -11.56 -2.32 20.57
C LYS A 96 -12.10 -2.56 19.16
N PRO A 97 -13.21 -3.30 19.00
CA PRO A 97 -13.85 -3.48 17.70
C PRO A 97 -14.12 -2.17 16.94
N GLU A 98 -14.54 -1.11 17.65
CA GLU A 98 -14.80 0.21 17.07
C GLU A 98 -13.54 0.98 16.60
N TRP A 99 -12.35 0.55 17.03
CA TRP A 99 -11.08 1.13 16.56
C TRP A 99 -10.61 0.49 15.25
N ILE A 100 -11.20 -0.64 14.87
CA ILE A 100 -10.86 -1.35 13.64
C ILE A 100 -11.46 -0.60 12.46
N VAL A 101 -10.59 -0.17 11.55
CA VAL A 101 -10.95 0.49 10.30
C VAL A 101 -11.37 -0.53 9.25
N GLY A 102 -10.71 -1.70 9.22
CA GLY A 102 -11.04 -2.75 8.27
C GLY A 102 -10.23 -4.02 8.44
N LYS A 103 -10.54 -5.01 7.61
CA LYS A 103 -9.87 -6.30 7.50
C LYS A 103 -9.17 -6.39 6.15
N ALA A 104 -7.91 -6.83 6.15
CA ALA A 104 -7.15 -7.02 4.92
C ALA A 104 -7.67 -8.26 4.15
N LEU A 105 -7.95 -8.10 2.86
CA LEU A 105 -8.52 -9.16 2.00
C LEU A 105 -7.51 -9.71 0.99
N PHE A 106 -6.66 -8.84 0.45
CA PHE A 106 -5.58 -9.16 -0.48
C PHE A 106 -4.46 -8.13 -0.32
N ALA A 107 -3.29 -8.45 -0.86
CA ALA A 107 -2.15 -7.55 -0.92
C ALA A 107 -1.73 -7.39 -2.38
N ILE A 108 -1.37 -6.17 -2.78
CA ILE A 108 -0.73 -5.93 -4.07
C ILE A 108 0.77 -5.76 -3.79
N PRO A 109 1.61 -6.75 -4.17
CA PRO A 109 3.04 -6.65 -3.96
C PRO A 109 3.59 -5.38 -4.63
N LEU A 110 4.65 -4.84 -4.03
CA LEU A 110 5.44 -3.72 -4.53
C LEU A 110 4.76 -2.34 -4.60
N VAL A 111 3.43 -2.24 -4.51
CA VAL A 111 2.72 -0.94 -4.56
C VAL A 111 3.19 0.01 -3.46
N GLY A 112 3.57 -0.52 -2.29
CA GLY A 112 4.12 0.26 -1.19
C GLY A 112 5.45 0.98 -1.50
N TYR A 113 6.19 0.56 -2.53
CA TYR A 113 7.43 1.26 -2.92
C TYR A 113 7.17 2.61 -3.59
N LEU A 114 5.99 2.82 -4.18
CA LEU A 114 5.64 4.09 -4.83
C LEU A 114 5.65 5.26 -3.84
N PRO A 115 4.91 5.24 -2.72
CA PRO A 115 4.98 6.32 -1.74
C PRO A 115 6.32 6.36 -1.00
N LEU A 116 7.05 5.25 -0.89
CA LEU A 116 8.36 5.21 -0.24
C LEU A 116 9.44 5.96 -1.04
N HIS A 117 9.39 5.85 -2.37
CA HIS A 117 10.30 6.50 -3.32
C HIS A 117 9.62 7.62 -4.10
N LEU A 118 8.84 8.45 -3.40
CA LEU A 118 8.00 9.46 -4.02
C LEU A 118 8.80 10.41 -4.93
N PHE A 119 9.98 10.84 -4.47
CA PHE A 119 10.80 11.80 -5.20
C PHE A 119 11.45 11.18 -6.44
N GLU A 120 11.94 9.95 -6.33
CA GLU A 120 12.54 9.21 -7.43
C GLU A 120 11.49 8.92 -8.51
N VAL A 121 10.31 8.46 -8.10
CA VAL A 121 9.18 8.24 -9.01
C VAL A 121 8.77 9.56 -9.68
N ALA A 122 8.66 10.65 -8.93
CA ALA A 122 8.31 11.96 -9.48
C ALA A 122 9.35 12.44 -10.50
N ALA A 123 10.64 12.29 -10.21
CA ALA A 123 11.71 12.67 -11.12
C ALA A 123 11.68 11.86 -12.44
N ILE A 124 11.40 10.56 -12.36
CA ILE A 124 11.23 9.70 -13.53
C ILE A 124 10.02 10.17 -14.36
N VAL A 125 8.88 10.42 -13.73
CA VAL A 125 7.66 10.89 -14.43
C VAL A 125 7.90 12.24 -15.09
N ILE A 126 8.48 13.21 -14.38
CA ILE A 126 8.81 14.53 -14.94
C ILE A 126 9.80 14.38 -16.10
N GLY A 127 10.84 13.57 -15.94
CA GLY A 127 11.82 13.31 -16.99
C GLY A 127 11.18 12.72 -18.25
N LEU A 128 10.30 11.73 -18.09
CA LEU A 128 9.53 11.14 -19.19
C LEU A 128 8.61 12.16 -19.87
N MET A 129 7.95 13.04 -19.10
CA MET A 129 7.12 14.11 -19.64
C MET A 129 7.94 15.09 -20.47
N LEU A 130 9.11 15.51 -19.99
CA LEU A 130 10.02 16.40 -20.72
C LEU A 130 10.56 15.75 -22.01
N ILE A 131 10.95 14.48 -21.93
CA ILE A 131 11.39 13.70 -23.12
C ILE A 131 10.26 13.60 -24.13
N TYR A 132 9.03 13.32 -23.68
CA TYR A 132 7.86 13.23 -24.54
C TYR A 132 7.55 14.58 -25.21
N GLU A 133 7.57 15.69 -24.46
CA GLU A 133 7.38 17.03 -25.01
C GLU A 133 8.43 17.35 -26.07
N LEU A 134 9.71 17.09 -25.76
CA LEU A 134 10.80 17.30 -26.70
C LEU A 134 10.58 16.48 -27.97
N TRP A 135 10.38 15.17 -27.86
CA TRP A 135 10.12 14.30 -29.01
C TRP A 135 8.92 14.78 -29.85
N SER A 136 7.83 15.17 -29.20
CA SER A 136 6.62 15.65 -29.87
C SER A 136 6.86 16.96 -30.65
N TRP A 137 7.70 17.85 -30.12
CA TRP A 137 8.11 19.08 -30.79
C TRP A 137 8.95 18.79 -32.03
N TRP A 138 9.90 17.86 -31.94
CA TRP A 138 10.71 17.44 -33.09
C TRP A 138 9.84 16.84 -34.20
N ARG A 139 8.85 16.01 -33.86
CA ARG A 139 7.94 15.38 -34.83
C ARG A 139 7.04 16.38 -35.55
N ARG A 140 6.66 17.49 -34.91
CA ARG A 140 5.86 18.57 -35.52
C ARG A 140 6.64 19.38 -36.57
N LYS A 141 7.97 19.21 -36.65
CA LYS A 141 8.83 19.92 -37.61
C LYS A 141 9.08 19.18 -38.91
N GLU A 142 8.52 17.98 -39.11
CA GLU A 142 8.60 17.34 -40.43
C GLU A 142 7.84 18.20 -41.45
N PRO A 143 8.51 18.74 -42.49
CA PRO A 143 7.85 19.53 -43.51
C PRO A 143 6.91 18.62 -44.31
N GLU A 144 5.67 19.07 -44.54
CA GLU A 144 4.75 18.47 -45.51
C GLU A 144 5.48 18.24 -46.85
N PRO A 145 5.39 17.03 -47.45
CA PRO A 145 6.09 16.75 -48.69
C PRO A 145 5.64 17.72 -49.79
N GLU A 146 6.57 18.46 -50.39
CA GLU A 146 6.28 19.42 -51.46
C GLU A 146 5.49 18.73 -52.60
N PRO A 147 4.36 19.29 -53.07
CA PRO A 147 3.66 18.75 -54.21
C PRO A 147 4.55 18.81 -55.45
N ALA A 148 4.67 17.67 -56.15
CA ALA A 148 5.58 17.50 -57.27
C ALA A 148 5.39 18.59 -58.35
N ARG A 149 6.43 19.40 -58.58
CA ARG A 149 6.44 20.43 -59.64
C ARG A 149 6.34 19.77 -61.02
N SER A 150 5.26 20.04 -61.75
CA SER A 150 5.13 19.63 -63.15
C SER A 150 6.13 20.40 -64.03
N LYS A 151 7.01 19.69 -64.74
CA LYS A 151 7.84 20.27 -65.80
C LYS A 151 6.96 20.66 -66.98
N LYS A 152 6.71 21.96 -67.20
CA LYS A 152 6.22 22.45 -68.50
C LYS A 152 7.42 22.77 -69.39
N GLY A 153 7.55 21.95 -70.44
CA GLY A 153 8.61 22.04 -71.43
C GLY A 153 8.57 23.34 -72.24
N SER A 154 9.76 23.78 -72.60
CA SER A 154 10.01 24.79 -73.62
C SER A 154 9.49 24.34 -74.99
N LYS A 155 8.91 25.26 -75.76
CA LYS A 155 9.16 25.31 -77.20
C LYS A 155 8.99 26.71 -77.76
N GLN A 156 10.12 27.18 -78.27
CA GLN A 156 10.37 28.36 -79.07
C GLN A 156 9.74 28.17 -80.46
N GLY A 157 9.13 29.21 -81.02
CA GLY A 157 8.56 29.18 -82.37
C GLY A 157 8.38 30.58 -82.95
N LYS A 158 9.38 31.04 -83.70
CA LYS A 158 9.36 32.20 -84.62
C LYS A 158 8.22 32.07 -85.64
N GLY A 159 7.60 33.18 -86.05
CA GLY A 159 6.86 33.23 -87.30
C GLY A 159 5.99 34.46 -87.54
N ARG A 160 6.57 35.40 -88.30
CA ARG A 160 5.99 36.50 -89.11
C ARG A 160 5.32 37.68 -88.41
#